data_AF-A0A2E7MTY7-F1
#
_entry.id   AF-A0A2E7MTY7-F1
#
_cell.length_a   1.000
_cell.length_b   1.000
_cell.length_c   1.000
_cell.angle_alpha   90.00
_cell.angle_beta   90.00
_cell.angle_gamma   90.00
#
_symmetry.space_group_name_H-M   'P 1'
#
loop_
_entity.id
_entity.type
_entity.pdbx_description
1 polymer ?
#
loop_
_entity_poly.entity_id
_entity_poly.type
_entity_poly.pdbx_seq_one_letter_code
_entity_poly.pdbx_strand_id
1 'polypeptide(L)'
;MINFFKIFLILLVSISFFQINKDDLINAQDIPELHMVIFQGDVMLTGSFAKTSSLDGFLLEAKVDGKTLGTTVIGKDLTGRFSGLELGPDIIAEGGIISFWIGNQKAIETDIFGPVTTTGEYCRGCTWSLPLSRSINLHFESVPLPTPTPAPAPVEPSFLTGTLIFGSILSAPEGVNVIEAYIEDELIGTGTVNGPDFSITLDPGNETYLGKTVMFQIAGYESKTKYTFVAEDFQTDFKLFFPQYIPPTPVPAATAVPTAIPTPEPTRTSTPVPEPTPTYTPTATPTPIVVSTSSDLILDNSDGSDGGCNSRGGGPASVGLLLLSLAPVYIISRRRKK
;
A
#
# COMPACT_ATOMS: atom_id res chain seq x y z
N MET A 1 -75.46 -64.85 -29.96
CA MET A 1 -75.40 -63.72 -30.92
C MET A 1 -75.15 -62.46 -30.09
N ILE A 2 -74.16 -61.63 -30.43
CA ILE A 2 -73.65 -60.43 -29.70
C ILE A 2 -72.60 -60.80 -28.60
N ASN A 3 -71.48 -61.43 -28.94
CA ASN A 3 -70.20 -60.75 -29.25
C ASN A 3 -70.31 -59.60 -30.27
N PHE A 4 -70.10 -58.36 -29.81
CA PHE A 4 -69.40 -57.24 -30.48
C PHE A 4 -69.60 -55.90 -29.73
N PHE A 5 -70.57 -55.81 -28.82
CA PHE A 5 -70.94 -54.53 -28.17
C PHE A 5 -70.12 -54.17 -26.90
N LYS A 6 -69.40 -55.13 -26.30
CA LYS A 6 -68.65 -54.88 -25.04
C LYS A 6 -67.19 -54.45 -25.23
N ILE A 7 -66.65 -54.54 -26.44
CA ILE A 7 -65.25 -54.12 -26.72
C ILE A 7 -65.18 -52.66 -27.20
N PHE A 8 -66.29 -52.09 -27.71
CA PHE A 8 -66.31 -50.69 -28.14
C PHE A 8 -66.57 -49.68 -27.00
N LEU A 9 -67.11 -50.12 -25.86
CA LEU A 9 -67.34 -49.24 -24.69
C LEU A 9 -66.08 -49.04 -23.83
N ILE A 10 -64.98 -49.75 -24.12
CA ILE A 10 -63.71 -49.63 -23.37
C ILE A 10 -62.70 -48.72 -24.11
N LEU A 11 -62.99 -48.29 -25.35
CA LEU A 11 -62.10 -47.42 -26.12
C LEU A 11 -62.56 -45.95 -26.22
N LEU A 12 -63.50 -45.54 -25.36
CA LEU A 12 -64.06 -44.18 -25.32
C LEU A 12 -64.06 -43.58 -23.90
N VAL A 13 -63.12 -44.01 -23.05
CA VAL A 13 -62.82 -43.37 -21.75
C VAL A 13 -61.30 -43.18 -21.61
N SER A 14 -60.70 -42.64 -22.66
CA SER A 14 -59.30 -42.23 -22.67
C SER A 14 -59.19 -40.89 -23.36
N ILE A 15 -59.78 -39.85 -22.76
CA ILE A 15 -59.43 -38.42 -22.83
C ILE A 15 -60.36 -37.75 -21.83
N SER A 16 -59.84 -37.44 -20.63
CA SER A 16 -60.27 -36.39 -19.68
C SER A 16 -59.83 -36.74 -18.25
N PHE A 17 -58.57 -37.13 -18.09
CA PHE A 17 -57.81 -36.66 -16.93
C PHE A 17 -56.91 -35.56 -17.46
N PHE A 18 -57.48 -34.39 -17.74
CA PHE A 18 -56.72 -33.19 -17.44
C PHE A 18 -56.45 -33.30 -15.94
N GLN A 19 -55.22 -33.68 -15.60
CA GLN A 19 -54.64 -33.18 -14.37
C GLN A 19 -54.88 -31.68 -14.43
N ILE A 20 -55.80 -31.20 -13.60
CA ILE A 20 -55.58 -29.93 -12.92
C ILE A 20 -54.26 -30.20 -12.22
N ASN A 21 -53.17 -29.84 -12.91
CA ASN A 21 -51.89 -29.67 -12.24
C ASN A 21 -52.27 -28.81 -11.05
N LYS A 22 -52.02 -29.35 -9.85
CA LYS A 22 -51.90 -28.55 -8.65
C LYS A 22 -51.23 -27.27 -9.11
N ASP A 23 -51.84 -26.13 -8.83
CA ASP A 23 -51.12 -24.87 -8.89
C ASP A 23 -49.75 -25.19 -8.31
N ASP A 24 -48.72 -25.15 -9.16
CA ASP A 24 -47.36 -25.00 -8.67
C ASP A 24 -47.45 -23.67 -7.96
N LEU A 25 -47.81 -23.74 -6.67
CA LEU A 25 -47.48 -22.74 -5.70
C LEU A 25 -45.98 -22.68 -5.84
N ILE A 26 -45.54 -21.76 -6.71
CA ILE A 26 -44.19 -21.26 -6.76
C ILE A 26 -43.89 -20.99 -5.30
N ASN A 27 -43.13 -21.89 -4.68
CA ASN A 27 -42.62 -21.68 -3.35
C ASN A 27 -41.63 -20.55 -3.55
N ALA A 28 -42.14 -19.33 -3.47
CA ALA A 28 -41.33 -18.14 -3.43
C ALA A 28 -40.43 -18.38 -2.24
N GLN A 29 -39.16 -18.68 -2.52
CA GLN A 29 -38.16 -18.87 -1.49
C GLN A 29 -38.23 -17.64 -0.59
N ASP A 30 -38.65 -17.84 0.66
CA ASP A 30 -38.78 -16.76 1.62
C ASP A 30 -37.48 -15.95 1.59
N ILE A 31 -37.61 -14.64 1.34
CA ILE A 31 -36.47 -13.75 1.27
C ILE A 31 -35.81 -13.80 2.65
N PRO A 32 -34.52 -14.19 2.76
CA PRO A 32 -33.87 -14.31 4.06
C PRO A 32 -33.89 -12.96 4.76
N GLU A 33 -34.28 -12.95 6.04
CA GLU A 33 -34.19 -11.74 6.86
C GLU A 33 -32.72 -11.37 7.07
N LEU A 34 -32.36 -10.14 6.70
CA LEU A 34 -31.00 -9.63 6.83
C LEU A 34 -30.92 -8.68 8.02
N HIS A 35 -30.70 -9.25 9.21
CA HIS A 35 -30.50 -8.53 10.47
C HIS A 35 -29.11 -7.88 10.51
N MET A 36 -28.92 -6.84 9.68
CA MET A 36 -27.62 -6.20 9.47
C MET A 36 -27.69 -4.70 9.70
N VAL A 37 -26.65 -4.13 10.30
CA VAL A 37 -26.50 -2.66 10.39
C VAL A 37 -25.33 -2.24 9.50
N ILE A 38 -25.55 -1.24 8.65
CA ILE A 38 -24.56 -0.69 7.75
C ILE A 38 -24.21 0.73 8.20
N PHE A 39 -22.96 0.95 8.60
CA PHE A 39 -22.48 2.26 9.00
C PHE A 39 -21.67 2.96 7.93
N GLN A 40 -21.73 4.28 8.00
CA GLN A 40 -20.81 5.20 7.34
C GLN A 40 -20.58 6.43 8.21
N GLY A 41 -19.49 7.14 7.98
CA GLY A 41 -19.25 8.43 8.60
C GLY A 41 -17.79 8.83 8.58
N ASP A 42 -17.50 9.96 9.23
CA ASP A 42 -16.17 10.55 9.25
C ASP A 42 -15.39 10.07 10.48
N VAL A 43 -14.07 10.03 10.35
CA VAL A 43 -13.15 9.66 11.42
C VAL A 43 -12.31 10.87 11.81
N MET A 44 -12.23 11.12 13.12
CA MET A 44 -11.61 12.29 13.71
C MET A 44 -10.66 11.87 14.84
N LEU A 45 -9.69 12.73 15.16
CA LEU A 45 -8.90 12.60 16.38
C LEU A 45 -9.52 13.45 17.49
N THR A 46 -9.50 12.96 18.72
CA THR A 46 -10.00 13.68 19.90
C THR A 46 -9.33 15.06 19.99
N GLY A 47 -10.14 16.11 20.18
CA GLY A 47 -9.67 17.51 20.18
C GLY A 47 -9.70 18.19 18.82
N SER A 48 -10.07 17.47 17.75
CA SER A 48 -10.34 18.03 16.42
C SER A 48 -11.76 17.69 15.96
N PHE A 49 -12.41 18.62 15.28
CA PHE A 49 -13.69 18.41 14.60
C PHE A 49 -13.54 18.20 13.09
N ALA A 50 -12.30 18.26 12.58
CA ALA A 50 -12.01 17.99 11.19
C ALA A 50 -11.68 16.50 11.01
N LYS A 51 -12.18 15.93 9.90
CA LYS A 51 -11.80 14.59 9.47
C LYS A 51 -10.29 14.47 9.31
N THR A 52 -9.73 13.33 9.69
CA THR A 52 -8.27 13.09 9.64
C THR A 52 -7.90 12.12 8.52
N SER A 53 -6.83 12.41 7.79
CA SER A 53 -6.22 11.44 6.86
C SER A 53 -5.22 10.52 7.55
N SER A 54 -4.85 10.79 8.81
CA SER A 54 -3.84 10.01 9.54
C SER A 54 -4.30 8.59 9.89
N LEU A 55 -5.60 8.32 9.75
CA LEU A 55 -6.20 7.01 9.98
C LEU A 55 -6.62 6.31 8.67
N ASP A 56 -6.32 6.90 7.50
CA ASP A 56 -6.57 6.24 6.22
C ASP A 56 -5.73 4.96 6.09
N GLY A 57 -6.31 3.92 5.49
CA GLY A 57 -5.70 2.61 5.30
C GLY A 57 -5.78 1.68 6.51
N PHE A 58 -6.16 2.19 7.69
CA PHE A 58 -6.39 1.34 8.85
C PHE A 58 -7.69 0.54 8.74
N LEU A 59 -7.68 -0.67 9.31
CA LEU A 59 -8.85 -1.52 9.43
C LEU A 59 -9.70 -1.06 10.63
N LEU A 60 -10.92 -0.64 10.36
CA LEU A 60 -11.95 -0.34 11.34
C LEU A 60 -12.75 -1.61 11.63
N GLU A 61 -12.81 -2.00 12.90
CA GLU A 61 -13.56 -3.17 13.37
C GLU A 61 -14.74 -2.73 14.23
N ALA A 62 -15.92 -3.30 13.99
CA ALA A 62 -17.07 -3.18 14.86
C ALA A 62 -17.25 -4.47 15.66
N LYS A 63 -17.28 -4.34 16.99
CA LYS A 63 -17.33 -5.45 17.94
C LYS A 63 -18.56 -5.33 18.84
N VAL A 64 -19.27 -6.45 19.02
CA VAL A 64 -20.33 -6.60 20.02
C VAL A 64 -19.91 -7.71 20.98
N ASP A 65 -19.92 -7.42 22.29
CA ASP A 65 -19.47 -8.36 23.34
C ASP A 65 -18.08 -8.97 23.09
N GLY A 66 -17.17 -8.18 22.49
CA GLY A 66 -15.81 -8.60 22.15
C GLY A 66 -15.68 -9.41 20.85
N LYS A 67 -16.78 -9.84 20.23
CA LYS A 67 -16.79 -10.51 18.94
C LYS A 67 -16.82 -9.48 17.81
N THR A 68 -15.87 -9.55 16.88
CA THR A 68 -15.90 -8.74 15.65
C THR A 68 -17.02 -9.21 14.74
N LEU A 69 -17.97 -8.32 14.43
CA LEU A 69 -19.13 -8.60 13.57
C LEU A 69 -19.06 -7.90 12.21
N GLY A 70 -18.18 -6.91 12.06
CA GLY A 70 -18.01 -6.16 10.83
C GLY A 70 -16.64 -5.50 10.76
N THR A 71 -16.10 -5.39 9.55
CA THR A 71 -14.84 -4.66 9.30
C THR A 71 -14.94 -3.83 8.04
N THR A 72 -14.22 -2.71 7.99
CA THR A 72 -14.02 -1.91 6.77
C THR A 72 -12.68 -1.20 6.82
N VAL A 73 -12.24 -0.61 5.71
CA VAL A 73 -11.01 0.18 5.63
C VAL A 73 -11.36 1.66 5.59
N ILE A 74 -10.72 2.45 6.45
CA ILE A 74 -10.89 3.91 6.50
C ILE A 74 -10.18 4.53 5.30
N GLY A 75 -10.78 5.55 4.69
CA GLY A 75 -10.16 6.26 3.57
C GLY A 75 -10.23 5.52 2.24
N LYS A 76 -10.92 4.37 2.16
CA LYS A 76 -10.99 3.54 0.94
C LYS A 76 -11.55 4.31 -0.26
N ASP A 77 -12.69 4.97 -0.07
CA ASP A 77 -13.37 5.74 -1.13
C ASP A 77 -13.15 7.24 -0.97
N LEU A 78 -13.03 7.72 0.28
CA LEU A 78 -12.82 9.12 0.60
C LEU A 78 -11.97 9.27 1.88
N THR A 79 -10.89 10.04 1.81
CA THR A 79 -10.02 10.34 2.95
C THR A 79 -10.78 10.81 4.18
N GLY A 80 -10.44 10.21 5.32
CA GLY A 80 -11.01 10.44 6.64
C GLY A 80 -12.44 9.97 6.80
N ARG A 81 -12.93 9.09 5.91
CA ARG A 81 -14.29 8.53 5.95
C ARG A 81 -14.24 7.02 5.87
N PHE A 82 -15.18 6.37 6.54
CA PHE A 82 -15.51 4.97 6.32
C PHE A 82 -16.92 4.84 5.74
N SER A 83 -17.10 3.86 4.87
CA SER A 83 -18.36 3.56 4.20
C SER A 83 -18.53 2.04 4.11
N GLY A 84 -19.78 1.59 4.12
CA GLY A 84 -20.10 0.17 3.96
C GLY A 84 -19.56 -0.70 5.08
N LEU A 85 -19.51 -0.19 6.32
CA LEU A 85 -19.20 -1.03 7.47
C LEU A 85 -20.44 -1.85 7.82
N GLU A 86 -20.48 -3.08 7.31
CA GLU A 86 -21.59 -4.02 7.49
C GLU A 86 -21.35 -4.87 8.75
N LEU A 87 -22.31 -4.88 9.67
CA LEU A 87 -22.29 -5.70 10.89
C LEU A 87 -23.39 -6.75 10.80
N GLY A 88 -23.02 -8.01 11.06
CA GLY A 88 -23.96 -9.13 11.06
C GLY A 88 -24.16 -9.77 9.67
N PRO A 89 -25.17 -10.64 9.51
CA PRO A 89 -26.25 -10.93 10.46
C PRO A 89 -25.80 -11.77 11.68
N ASP A 90 -26.23 -11.39 12.88
CA ASP A 90 -25.98 -12.14 14.12
C ASP A 90 -27.10 -11.94 15.16
N ILE A 91 -28.15 -12.77 15.08
CA ILE A 91 -29.35 -12.66 15.92
C ILE A 91 -29.03 -12.70 17.42
N ILE A 92 -27.98 -13.43 17.82
CA ILE A 92 -27.63 -13.61 19.23
C ILE A 92 -27.02 -12.32 19.81
N ALA A 93 -26.37 -11.51 18.96
CA ALA A 93 -25.74 -10.26 19.35
C ALA A 93 -26.71 -9.06 19.38
N GLU A 94 -27.98 -9.25 18.98
CA GLU A 94 -28.97 -8.17 18.93
C GLU A 94 -29.23 -7.54 20.31
N GLY A 95 -29.32 -6.22 20.32
CA GLY A 95 -29.40 -5.41 21.54
C GLY A 95 -28.05 -5.20 22.24
N GLY A 96 -26.98 -5.84 21.78
CA GLY A 96 -25.63 -5.63 22.27
C GLY A 96 -25.04 -4.28 21.87
N ILE A 97 -24.07 -3.80 22.67
CA ILE A 97 -23.38 -2.53 22.41
C ILE A 97 -22.27 -2.76 21.38
N ILE A 98 -22.37 -2.04 20.26
CA ILE A 98 -21.34 -1.92 19.25
C ILE A 98 -20.26 -0.98 19.76
N SER A 99 -19.03 -1.47 19.73
CA SER A 99 -17.81 -0.70 19.91
C SER A 99 -16.98 -0.70 18.65
N PHE A 100 -16.41 0.44 18.30
CA PHE A 100 -15.58 0.59 17.10
C PHE A 100 -14.10 0.65 17.49
N TRP A 101 -13.26 -0.03 16.73
CA TRP A 101 -11.85 -0.23 17.05
C TRP A 101 -10.94 -0.05 15.85
N ILE A 102 -9.75 0.49 16.08
CA ILE A 102 -8.63 0.45 15.15
C ILE A 102 -7.41 -0.11 15.90
N GLY A 103 -7.01 -1.33 15.58
CA GLY A 103 -6.00 -2.05 16.35
C GLY A 103 -6.38 -2.09 17.83
N ASN A 104 -5.59 -1.43 18.68
CA ASN A 104 -5.83 -1.38 20.13
C ASN A 104 -6.57 -0.12 20.60
N GLN A 105 -6.93 0.79 19.68
CA GLN A 105 -7.63 2.04 20.00
C GLN A 105 -9.14 1.85 19.85
N LYS A 106 -9.90 2.19 20.90
CA LYS A 106 -11.37 2.20 20.88
C LYS A 106 -11.87 3.59 20.53
N ALA A 107 -12.89 3.69 19.69
CA ALA A 107 -13.60 4.96 19.48
C ALA A 107 -14.40 5.35 20.73
N ILE A 108 -14.62 6.65 20.91
CA ILE A 108 -15.47 7.18 21.99
C ILE A 108 -16.92 6.75 21.79
N GLU A 109 -17.37 6.79 20.55
CA GLU A 109 -18.75 6.49 20.18
C GLU A 109 -19.05 4.99 20.21
N THR A 110 -20.28 4.69 20.57
CA THR A 110 -20.87 3.36 20.55
C THR A 110 -22.26 3.44 19.96
N ASP A 111 -22.78 2.32 19.48
CA ASP A 111 -24.17 2.21 19.04
C ASP A 111 -24.76 0.86 19.49
N ILE A 112 -26.04 0.60 19.25
CA ILE A 112 -26.71 -0.66 19.56
C ILE A 112 -26.90 -1.48 18.29
N PHE A 113 -26.58 -2.78 18.34
CA PHE A 113 -26.81 -3.68 17.23
C PHE A 113 -28.30 -4.07 17.15
N GLY A 114 -28.97 -3.73 16.05
CA GLY A 114 -30.41 -3.95 15.86
C GLY A 114 -31.27 -2.69 16.00
N PRO A 115 -32.60 -2.77 15.77
CA PRO A 115 -33.50 -1.60 15.73
C PRO A 115 -33.53 -0.86 17.07
N VAL A 116 -33.58 0.47 17.00
CA VAL A 116 -33.62 1.35 18.19
C VAL A 116 -34.90 2.18 18.23
N THR A 117 -35.34 2.52 19.44
CA THR A 117 -36.45 3.45 19.67
C THR A 117 -36.02 4.89 19.37
N THR A 118 -36.97 5.83 19.41
CA THR A 118 -36.67 7.27 19.30
C THR A 118 -35.79 7.80 20.43
N THR A 119 -35.70 7.07 21.55
CA THR A 119 -34.84 7.39 22.69
C THR A 119 -33.45 6.74 22.59
N GLY A 120 -33.20 5.96 21.53
CA GLY A 120 -31.91 5.30 21.29
C GLY A 120 -31.74 3.97 22.03
N GLU A 121 -32.81 3.40 22.60
CA GLU A 121 -32.77 2.11 23.28
C GLU A 121 -33.08 0.96 22.32
N TYR A 122 -32.62 -0.25 22.62
CA TYR A 122 -32.92 -1.42 21.80
C TYR A 122 -34.43 -1.73 21.75
N CYS A 123 -34.99 -1.80 20.55
CA CYS A 123 -36.40 -2.11 20.33
C CYS A 123 -36.65 -3.62 20.28
N ARG A 124 -36.79 -4.26 21.46
CA ARG A 124 -37.02 -5.71 21.62
C ARG A 124 -38.27 -6.29 20.92
N GLY A 125 -39.20 -5.44 20.48
CA GLY A 125 -40.43 -5.85 19.79
C GLY A 125 -40.51 -5.40 18.34
N CYS A 126 -39.50 -4.69 17.82
CA CYS A 126 -39.46 -4.27 16.44
C CYS A 126 -39.03 -5.45 15.57
N THR A 127 -39.85 -5.83 14.59
CA THR A 127 -39.40 -6.72 13.54
C THR A 127 -38.57 -5.93 12.53
N TRP A 128 -37.47 -6.53 12.07
CA TRP A 128 -36.62 -5.96 11.06
C TRP A 128 -36.07 -7.06 10.18
N SER A 129 -36.16 -6.90 8.87
CA SER A 129 -35.74 -7.90 7.89
C SER A 129 -34.85 -7.32 6.78
N LEU A 130 -34.68 -6.00 6.78
CA LEU A 130 -33.81 -5.28 5.87
C LEU A 130 -32.65 -4.64 6.64
N PRO A 131 -31.48 -4.49 6.00
CA PRO A 131 -30.36 -3.81 6.62
C PRO A 131 -30.71 -2.37 7.03
N LEU A 132 -30.29 -1.99 8.23
CA LEU A 132 -30.45 -0.62 8.75
C LEU A 132 -29.21 0.19 8.39
N SER A 133 -29.38 1.27 7.62
CA SER A 133 -28.29 2.20 7.36
C SER A 133 -28.21 3.28 8.44
N ARG A 134 -27.01 3.53 8.97
CA ARG A 134 -26.75 4.55 9.99
C ARG A 134 -25.52 5.38 9.64
N SER A 135 -25.53 6.63 10.12
CA SER A 135 -24.38 7.52 10.02
C SER A 135 -23.85 7.82 11.42
N ILE A 136 -22.55 7.60 11.63
CA ILE A 136 -21.88 7.85 12.91
C ILE A 136 -20.47 8.36 12.64
N ASN A 137 -20.10 9.46 13.28
CA ASN A 137 -18.73 9.97 13.25
C ASN A 137 -17.97 9.39 14.44
N LEU A 138 -16.73 8.96 14.21
CA LEU A 138 -15.93 8.26 15.21
C LEU A 138 -14.71 9.10 15.62
N HIS A 139 -14.53 9.28 16.93
CA HIS A 139 -13.36 9.94 17.50
C HIS A 139 -12.43 8.92 18.15
N PHE A 140 -11.15 8.97 17.75
CA PHE A 140 -10.07 8.19 18.35
C PHE A 140 -9.10 9.11 19.08
N GLU A 141 -8.58 8.67 20.23
CA GLU A 141 -7.65 9.48 21.01
C GLU A 141 -6.31 9.68 20.29
N SER A 142 -5.87 8.69 19.52
CA SER A 142 -4.59 8.73 18.83
C SER A 142 -4.57 7.79 17.62
N VAL A 143 -3.57 8.00 16.76
CA VAL A 143 -3.24 7.04 15.70
C VAL A 143 -2.60 5.82 16.35
N PRO A 144 -3.03 4.58 16.03
CA PRO A 144 -2.40 3.39 16.54
C PRO A 144 -0.90 3.41 16.22
N LEU A 145 -0.08 3.16 17.24
CA LEU A 145 1.35 2.94 17.00
C LEU A 145 1.52 1.69 16.14
N PRO A 146 2.39 1.71 15.11
CA PRO A 146 2.73 0.48 14.41
C PRO A 146 3.30 -0.50 15.43
N THR A 147 2.73 -1.70 15.49
CA THR A 147 3.37 -2.80 16.22
C THR A 147 4.75 -3.00 15.61
N PRO A 148 5.85 -3.01 16.40
CA PRO A 148 7.16 -3.28 15.84
C PRO A 148 7.08 -4.61 15.09
N THR A 149 7.41 -4.60 13.80
CA THR A 149 7.62 -5.84 13.07
C THR A 149 8.72 -6.60 13.80
N PRO A 150 8.53 -7.88 14.17
CA PRO A 150 9.60 -8.66 14.76
C PRO A 150 10.85 -8.57 13.88
N ALA A 151 11.97 -8.12 14.45
CA ALA A 151 13.24 -8.21 13.75
C ALA A 151 13.57 -9.71 13.57
N PRO A 152 14.10 -10.13 12.40
CA PRO A 152 14.53 -11.51 12.21
C PRO A 152 15.49 -11.93 13.31
N ALA A 153 15.30 -13.12 13.87
CA ALA A 153 16.19 -13.62 14.91
C ALA A 153 17.62 -13.80 14.35
N PRO A 154 18.67 -13.48 15.12
CA PRO A 154 20.04 -13.75 14.71
C PRO A 154 20.26 -15.26 14.58
N VAL A 155 21.13 -15.67 13.66
CA VAL A 155 21.45 -17.07 13.42
C VAL A 155 22.95 -17.32 13.61
N GLU A 156 23.29 -18.48 14.18
CA GLU A 156 24.68 -18.89 14.38
C GLU A 156 25.34 -19.31 13.05
N PRO A 157 26.66 -19.08 12.91
CA PRO A 157 27.37 -19.34 11.67
C PRO A 157 27.59 -20.84 11.41
N SER A 158 27.85 -21.17 10.14
CA SER A 158 28.27 -22.51 9.70
C SER A 158 29.73 -22.49 9.24
N PHE A 159 30.41 -23.63 9.36
CA PHE A 159 31.82 -23.78 9.00
C PHE A 159 31.97 -24.89 7.98
N LEU A 160 32.58 -24.58 6.84
CA LEU A 160 32.86 -25.56 5.79
C LEU A 160 34.35 -25.63 5.53
N THR A 161 34.86 -26.85 5.47
CA THR A 161 36.22 -27.16 5.05
C THR A 161 36.20 -28.31 4.05
N GLY A 162 37.19 -28.34 3.17
CA GLY A 162 37.32 -29.43 2.21
C GLY A 162 38.23 -29.11 1.05
N THR A 163 37.92 -29.68 -0.11
CA THR A 163 38.79 -29.66 -1.30
C THR A 163 38.15 -28.97 -2.49
N LEU A 164 38.98 -28.36 -3.33
CA LEU A 164 38.62 -27.62 -4.54
C LEU A 164 39.06 -28.37 -5.80
N ILE A 165 38.24 -28.25 -6.86
CA ILE A 165 38.53 -28.81 -8.18
C ILE A 165 38.18 -27.77 -9.25
N PHE A 166 39.18 -27.28 -9.98
CA PHE A 166 39.01 -26.36 -11.11
C PHE A 166 39.10 -27.12 -12.43
N GLY A 167 37.96 -27.36 -13.08
CA GLY A 167 37.90 -28.18 -14.29
C GLY A 167 38.43 -29.60 -14.03
N SER A 168 39.67 -29.87 -14.43
CA SER A 168 40.37 -31.15 -14.20
C SER A 168 41.58 -31.03 -13.26
N ILE A 169 41.79 -29.86 -12.65
CA ILE A 169 42.92 -29.57 -11.75
C ILE A 169 42.43 -29.64 -10.31
N LEU A 170 43.09 -30.47 -9.48
CA LEU A 170 42.76 -30.66 -8.06
C LEU A 170 43.40 -29.58 -7.17
N SER A 171 43.35 -28.33 -7.59
CA SER A 171 43.94 -27.21 -6.87
C SER A 171 43.39 -25.88 -7.37
N ALA A 172 43.40 -24.87 -6.50
CA ALA A 172 43.14 -23.50 -6.93
C ALA A 172 44.30 -22.96 -7.79
N PRO A 173 44.01 -22.00 -8.71
CA PRO A 173 45.05 -21.32 -9.47
C PRO A 173 46.06 -20.60 -8.57
N GLU A 174 47.32 -20.52 -9.01
CA GLU A 174 48.33 -19.78 -8.27
C GLU A 174 47.94 -18.30 -8.06
N GLY A 175 48.14 -17.82 -6.83
CA GLY A 175 47.80 -16.45 -6.44
C GLY A 175 46.35 -16.25 -6.02
N VAL A 176 45.51 -17.28 -6.08
CA VAL A 176 44.09 -17.21 -5.69
C VAL A 176 43.88 -17.91 -4.34
N ASN A 177 43.86 -17.13 -3.27
CA ASN A 177 43.84 -17.64 -1.88
C ASN A 177 42.55 -17.29 -1.11
N VAL A 178 41.54 -16.73 -1.79
CA VAL A 178 40.29 -16.26 -1.18
C VAL A 178 39.11 -16.95 -1.84
N ILE A 179 38.16 -17.38 -1.01
CA ILE A 179 36.86 -17.90 -1.41
C ILE A 179 35.77 -17.03 -0.78
N GLU A 180 34.74 -16.71 -1.54
CA GLU A 180 33.59 -15.92 -1.10
C GLU A 180 32.33 -16.79 -1.20
N ALA A 181 31.37 -16.55 -0.32
CA ALA A 181 30.08 -17.23 -0.31
C ALA A 181 28.94 -16.23 -0.36
N TYR A 182 27.96 -16.51 -1.21
CA TYR A 182 26.83 -15.63 -1.48
C TYR A 182 25.49 -16.36 -1.30
N ILE A 183 24.50 -15.67 -0.74
CA ILE A 183 23.08 -16.06 -0.81
C ILE A 183 22.32 -14.90 -1.45
N GLU A 184 21.59 -15.16 -2.53
CA GLU A 184 20.77 -14.12 -3.21
C GLU A 184 21.57 -12.82 -3.51
N ASP A 185 22.82 -12.97 -3.98
CA ASP A 185 23.79 -11.91 -4.28
C ASP A 185 24.39 -11.16 -3.08
N GLU A 186 24.03 -11.53 -1.85
CA GLU A 186 24.63 -10.99 -0.64
C GLU A 186 25.82 -11.82 -0.17
N LEU A 187 26.95 -11.16 0.09
CA LEU A 187 28.15 -11.80 0.64
C LEU A 187 27.89 -12.18 2.10
N ILE A 188 27.82 -13.48 2.37
CA ILE A 188 27.56 -14.04 3.70
C ILE A 188 28.80 -14.65 4.35
N GLY A 189 29.95 -14.68 3.65
CA GLY A 189 31.14 -15.32 4.18
C GLY A 189 32.35 -15.19 3.29
N THR A 190 33.52 -15.13 3.92
CA THR A 190 34.82 -15.16 3.25
C THR A 190 35.71 -16.18 3.90
N GLY A 191 36.50 -16.89 3.11
CA GLY A 191 37.38 -17.95 3.55
C GLY A 191 38.73 -17.92 2.87
N THR A 192 39.57 -18.86 3.26
CA THR A 192 40.93 -19.03 2.74
C THR A 192 41.02 -20.27 1.87
N VAL A 193 41.85 -20.17 0.83
CA VAL A 193 42.19 -21.27 -0.07
C VAL A 193 43.70 -21.50 -0.02
N ASN A 194 44.11 -22.75 0.22
CA ASN A 194 45.50 -23.17 0.31
C ASN A 194 45.71 -24.41 -0.57
N GLY A 195 46.11 -24.19 -1.82
CA GLY A 195 46.33 -25.27 -2.78
C GLY A 195 45.03 -26.05 -3.06
N PRO A 196 44.95 -27.36 -2.72
CA PRO A 196 43.73 -28.13 -2.90
C PRO A 196 42.64 -27.82 -1.87
N ASP A 197 42.99 -27.23 -0.73
CA ASP A 197 42.10 -27.15 0.43
C ASP A 197 41.49 -25.76 0.59
N PHE A 198 40.29 -25.69 1.17
CA PHE A 198 39.66 -24.45 1.58
C PHE A 198 39.03 -24.54 2.97
N SER A 199 38.85 -23.37 3.59
CA SER A 199 38.12 -23.18 4.83
C SER A 199 37.32 -21.89 4.74
N ILE A 200 36.03 -21.92 5.05
CA ILE A 200 35.12 -20.77 5.00
C ILE A 200 34.11 -20.81 6.14
N THR A 201 33.84 -19.64 6.71
CA THR A 201 32.74 -19.41 7.66
C THR A 201 31.61 -18.69 6.96
N LEU A 202 30.39 -19.20 7.14
CA LEU A 202 29.15 -18.65 6.61
C LEU A 202 28.38 -18.01 7.77
N ASP A 203 28.25 -16.69 7.74
CA ASP A 203 27.52 -15.90 8.73
C ASP A 203 26.57 -14.93 8.03
N PRO A 204 25.34 -15.37 7.71
CA PRO A 204 24.33 -14.51 7.10
C PRO A 204 23.61 -13.61 8.12
N GLY A 205 23.95 -13.69 9.41
CA GLY A 205 23.46 -12.82 10.47
C GLY A 205 22.03 -13.05 10.96
N ASN A 206 21.10 -13.58 10.15
CA ASN A 206 19.72 -13.84 10.61
C ASN A 206 19.03 -15.08 9.99
N GLU A 207 17.92 -15.49 10.59
CA GLU A 207 17.17 -16.71 10.24
C GLU A 207 16.52 -16.70 8.85
N THR A 208 16.40 -15.55 8.18
CA THR A 208 15.81 -15.45 6.82
C THR A 208 16.59 -16.26 5.78
N TYR A 209 17.87 -16.52 6.06
CA TYR A 209 18.77 -17.26 5.19
C TYR A 209 18.76 -18.79 5.45
N LEU A 210 18.04 -19.27 6.47
CA LEU A 210 17.92 -20.70 6.74
C LEU A 210 17.30 -21.44 5.55
N GLY A 211 17.98 -22.52 5.12
CA GLY A 211 17.55 -23.34 3.99
C GLY A 211 17.77 -22.69 2.61
N LYS A 212 18.35 -21.50 2.54
CA LYS A 212 18.70 -20.85 1.28
C LYS A 212 19.96 -21.47 0.68
N THR A 213 20.11 -21.30 -0.63
CA THR A 213 21.26 -21.83 -1.37
C THR A 213 22.43 -20.87 -1.30
N VAL A 214 23.57 -21.40 -0.86
CA VAL A 214 24.88 -20.75 -0.85
C VAL A 214 25.62 -21.08 -2.14
N MET A 215 26.05 -20.03 -2.83
CA MET A 215 26.94 -20.06 -3.99
C MET A 215 28.34 -19.69 -3.56
N PHE A 216 29.35 -20.43 -4.01
CA PHE A 216 30.75 -20.08 -3.73
C PHE A 216 31.39 -19.43 -4.96
N GLN A 217 32.26 -18.46 -4.73
CA GLN A 217 32.99 -17.77 -5.78
C GLN A 217 34.48 -17.71 -5.46
N ILE A 218 35.29 -17.93 -6.50
CA ILE A 218 36.74 -17.80 -6.42
C ILE A 218 37.21 -17.07 -7.68
N ALA A 219 37.92 -15.94 -7.51
CA ALA A 219 38.43 -15.11 -8.62
C ALA A 219 37.39 -14.79 -9.70
N GLY A 220 36.14 -14.54 -9.30
CA GLY A 220 35.03 -14.26 -10.21
C GLY A 220 34.29 -15.50 -10.74
N TYR A 221 34.81 -16.71 -10.55
CA TYR A 221 34.17 -17.94 -11.01
C TYR A 221 33.24 -18.52 -9.97
N GLU A 222 31.99 -18.77 -10.34
CA GLU A 222 31.00 -19.45 -9.50
C GLU A 222 31.23 -20.97 -9.44
N SER A 223 30.96 -21.56 -8.28
CA SER A 223 30.99 -23.00 -8.07
C SER A 223 29.79 -23.68 -8.73
N LYS A 224 30.00 -24.89 -9.24
CA LYS A 224 28.94 -25.82 -9.65
C LYS A 224 28.33 -26.54 -8.47
N THR A 225 29.11 -26.79 -7.42
CA THR A 225 28.60 -27.29 -6.15
C THR A 225 27.85 -26.18 -5.44
N LYS A 226 26.70 -26.52 -4.87
CA LYS A 226 25.90 -25.63 -4.05
C LYS A 226 25.79 -26.21 -2.65
N TYR A 227 25.65 -25.34 -1.66
CA TYR A 227 25.41 -25.73 -0.27
C TYR A 227 24.08 -25.11 0.18
N THR A 228 23.34 -25.80 1.05
CA THR A 228 22.12 -25.24 1.65
C THR A 228 22.48 -24.76 3.04
N PHE A 229 22.26 -23.48 3.34
CA PHE A 229 22.64 -22.92 4.63
C PHE A 229 21.84 -23.55 5.77
N VAL A 230 22.56 -24.11 6.74
CA VAL A 230 22.03 -24.67 7.98
C VAL A 230 22.85 -24.09 9.13
N ALA A 231 22.19 -23.47 10.10
CA ALA A 231 22.84 -22.89 11.27
C ALA A 231 23.65 -23.94 12.05
N GLU A 232 24.77 -23.52 12.64
CA GLU A 232 25.67 -24.36 13.44
C GLU A 232 26.18 -25.61 12.72
N ASP A 233 26.13 -25.64 11.38
CA ASP A 233 26.59 -26.78 10.63
C ASP A 233 28.12 -26.75 10.48
N PHE A 234 28.75 -27.89 10.73
CA PHE A 234 30.18 -28.09 10.62
C PHE A 234 30.46 -29.19 9.61
N GLN A 235 30.77 -28.81 8.37
CA GLN A 235 31.05 -29.73 7.29
C GLN A 235 32.54 -29.82 7.01
N THR A 236 33.06 -31.05 7.03
CA THR A 236 34.43 -31.37 6.58
C THR A 236 34.38 -32.14 5.27
N ASP A 237 35.52 -32.20 4.57
CA ASP A 237 35.67 -32.94 3.31
C ASP A 237 34.70 -32.51 2.19
N PHE A 238 34.17 -31.28 2.28
CA PHE A 238 33.26 -30.73 1.27
C PHE A 238 33.99 -30.54 -0.06
N LYS A 239 33.35 -30.91 -1.18
CA LYS A 239 33.98 -30.87 -2.52
C LYS A 239 33.38 -29.76 -3.37
N LEU A 240 34.16 -28.71 -3.61
CA LEU A 240 33.75 -27.62 -4.50
C LEU A 240 34.31 -27.83 -5.91
N PHE A 241 33.41 -27.83 -6.89
CA PHE A 241 33.76 -27.88 -8.30
C PHE A 241 33.60 -26.48 -8.91
N PHE A 242 34.64 -25.99 -9.56
CA PHE A 242 34.65 -24.75 -10.32
C PHE A 242 34.86 -25.04 -11.82
N PRO A 243 34.41 -24.15 -12.72
CA PRO A 243 34.80 -24.22 -14.13
C PRO A 243 36.33 -24.12 -14.29
N GLN A 244 36.81 -24.43 -15.49
CA GLN A 244 38.23 -24.25 -15.80
C GLN A 244 38.64 -22.78 -15.63
N TYR A 245 39.75 -22.54 -14.93
CA TYR A 245 40.31 -21.21 -14.78
C TYR A 245 41.00 -20.79 -16.08
N ILE A 246 40.67 -19.59 -16.57
CA ILE A 246 41.33 -18.99 -17.73
C ILE A 246 42.04 -17.74 -17.21
N PRO A 247 43.37 -17.75 -17.08
CA PRO A 247 44.08 -16.59 -16.59
C PRO A 247 43.83 -15.39 -17.49
N PRO A 248 43.65 -14.18 -16.92
CA PRO A 248 43.53 -12.97 -17.74
C PRO A 248 44.78 -12.84 -18.61
N THR A 249 44.57 -12.53 -19.90
CA THR A 249 45.68 -12.28 -20.82
C THR A 249 46.50 -11.11 -20.27
N PRO A 250 47.83 -11.23 -20.11
CA PRO A 250 48.64 -10.15 -19.59
C PRO A 250 48.45 -8.92 -20.49
N VAL A 251 47.96 -7.82 -19.89
CA VAL A 251 47.91 -6.53 -20.58
C VAL A 251 49.36 -6.14 -20.83
N PRO A 252 49.78 -5.89 -22.10
CA PRO A 252 51.16 -5.49 -22.37
C PRO A 252 51.48 -4.24 -21.55
N ALA A 253 52.58 -4.30 -20.79
CA ALA A 253 53.06 -3.17 -20.03
C ALA A 253 53.21 -1.98 -20.97
N ALA A 254 52.50 -0.89 -20.67
CA ALA A 254 52.58 0.34 -21.46
C ALA A 254 54.04 0.73 -21.59
N THR A 255 54.55 0.74 -22.82
CA THR A 255 55.91 1.19 -23.11
C THR A 255 56.02 2.62 -22.58
N ALA A 256 56.99 2.86 -21.70
CA ALA A 256 57.19 4.18 -21.09
C ALA A 256 57.26 5.24 -22.19
N VAL A 257 56.28 6.17 -22.19
CA VAL A 257 56.28 7.31 -23.11
C VAL A 257 57.49 8.17 -22.73
N PRO A 258 58.38 8.52 -23.68
CA PRO A 258 59.53 9.37 -23.38
C PRO A 258 59.03 10.70 -22.81
N THR A 259 59.53 11.04 -21.63
CA THR A 259 59.21 12.29 -20.94
C THR A 259 59.66 13.46 -21.80
N ALA A 260 58.72 14.28 -22.27
CA ALA A 260 59.05 15.49 -23.02
C ALA A 260 59.86 16.44 -22.13
N ILE A 261 61.06 16.81 -22.60
CA ILE A 261 61.87 17.85 -21.96
C ILE A 261 61.08 19.17 -22.00
N PRO A 262 60.88 19.86 -20.85
CA PRO A 262 60.16 21.13 -20.84
C PRO A 262 60.91 22.15 -21.68
N THR A 263 60.21 22.73 -22.66
CA THR A 263 60.68 23.87 -23.45
C THR A 263 60.70 25.10 -22.53
N PRO A 264 61.77 25.92 -22.51
CA PRO A 264 61.84 27.06 -21.60
C PRO A 264 60.71 28.05 -21.86
N GLU A 265 59.98 28.39 -20.78
CA GLU A 265 58.82 29.28 -20.81
C GLU A 265 59.26 30.74 -21.08
N PRO A 266 58.63 31.44 -22.04
CA PRO A 266 59.00 32.83 -22.33
C PRO A 266 58.64 33.74 -21.16
N THR A 267 59.64 34.50 -20.70
CA THR A 267 59.52 35.46 -19.60
C THR A 267 58.57 36.59 -20.02
N ARG A 268 57.37 36.65 -19.43
CA ARG A 268 56.41 37.73 -19.70
C ARG A 268 56.89 39.04 -19.08
N THR A 269 57.01 40.07 -19.91
CA THR A 269 57.23 41.47 -19.51
C THR A 269 56.04 41.97 -18.70
N SER A 270 56.30 42.69 -17.60
CA SER A 270 55.27 43.23 -16.70
C SER A 270 54.40 44.27 -17.39
N THR A 271 53.08 44.05 -17.35
CA THR A 271 52.06 45.01 -17.78
C THR A 271 51.90 46.11 -16.72
N PRO A 272 51.81 47.40 -17.07
CA PRO A 272 51.64 48.48 -16.10
C PRO A 272 50.28 48.39 -15.39
N VAL A 273 50.31 48.64 -14.08
CA VAL A 273 49.16 48.63 -13.18
C VAL A 273 48.27 49.85 -13.46
N PRO A 274 46.95 49.69 -13.69
CA PRO A 274 46.05 50.82 -13.86
C PRO A 274 45.77 51.55 -12.53
N GLU A 275 45.69 52.87 -12.63
CA GLU A 275 45.48 53.84 -11.55
C GLU A 275 44.06 53.73 -10.95
N PRO A 276 43.87 53.88 -9.62
CA PRO A 276 42.58 53.67 -8.98
C PRO A 276 41.55 54.76 -9.32
N THR A 277 40.37 54.32 -9.73
CA THR A 277 39.18 55.14 -9.99
C THR A 277 38.58 55.67 -8.68
N PRO A 278 38.15 56.95 -8.59
CA PRO A 278 37.59 57.50 -7.35
C PRO A 278 36.23 56.89 -6.99
N THR A 279 36.10 56.53 -5.71
CA THR A 279 34.90 55.96 -5.10
C THR A 279 33.88 57.07 -4.78
N TYR A 280 32.66 56.98 -5.32
CA TYR A 280 31.58 57.90 -4.97
C TYR A 280 31.01 57.59 -3.59
N THR A 281 30.76 58.65 -2.81
CA THR A 281 30.18 58.63 -1.47
C THR A 281 28.66 58.46 -1.55
N PRO A 282 28.03 57.52 -0.81
CA PRO A 282 26.58 57.36 -0.82
C PRO A 282 25.87 58.56 -0.16
N THR A 283 24.80 59.02 -0.80
CA THR A 283 23.90 60.09 -0.32
C THR A 283 22.98 59.56 0.79
N ALA A 284 22.77 60.33 1.85
CA ALA A 284 21.95 59.94 2.99
C ALA A 284 20.45 59.90 2.65
N THR A 285 19.78 58.80 3.04
CA THR A 285 18.33 58.59 2.94
C THR A 285 17.58 59.44 3.97
N PRO A 286 16.51 60.17 3.60
CA PRO A 286 15.77 61.01 4.54
C PRO A 286 14.89 60.19 5.51
N THR A 287 14.80 60.68 6.74
CA THR A 287 14.04 60.14 7.87
C THR A 287 12.54 60.43 7.72
N PRO A 288 11.62 59.46 7.97
CA PRO A 288 10.18 59.72 7.94
C PRO A 288 9.71 60.54 9.16
N ILE A 289 8.81 61.48 8.90
CA ILE A 289 8.14 62.36 9.88
C ILE A 289 6.99 61.59 10.52
N VAL A 290 6.98 61.53 11.87
CA VAL A 290 5.87 60.99 12.65
C VAL A 290 4.86 62.12 12.89
N VAL A 291 3.63 61.96 12.39
CA VAL A 291 2.49 62.83 12.72
C VAL A 291 1.66 62.13 13.78
N SER A 292 1.63 62.72 14.98
CA SER A 292 0.72 62.34 16.06
C SER A 292 -0.58 63.12 15.93
N THR A 293 -1.71 62.43 15.82
CA THR A 293 -3.04 63.02 16.07
C THR A 293 -3.82 62.08 16.98
N SER A 294 -3.87 62.46 18.25
CA SER A 294 -4.83 62.00 19.25
C SER A 294 -6.18 62.67 19.01
N SER A 295 -7.27 61.90 18.94
CA SER A 295 -8.62 62.32 19.37
C SER A 295 -9.52 61.08 19.45
N ASP A 296 -9.84 60.69 20.68
CA ASP A 296 -10.99 59.87 21.00
C ASP A 296 -12.28 60.56 20.54
N LEU A 297 -13.27 59.78 20.07
CA LEU A 297 -14.64 59.66 20.61
C LEU A 297 -15.65 59.19 19.54
N ILE A 298 -16.05 57.92 19.68
CA ILE A 298 -17.43 57.44 19.91
C ILE A 298 -18.53 57.60 18.81
N LEU A 299 -19.13 56.43 18.51
CA LEU A 299 -20.51 56.09 18.10
C LEU A 299 -20.96 56.09 16.62
N ASP A 300 -21.16 54.84 16.15
CA ASP A 300 -22.43 54.21 15.74
C ASP A 300 -22.74 53.95 14.25
N ASN A 301 -22.98 52.65 14.00
CA ASN A 301 -23.82 51.99 13.00
C ASN A 301 -23.56 52.10 11.47
N SER A 302 -22.90 51.03 11.00
CA SER A 302 -23.36 50.02 10.01
C SER A 302 -23.81 50.42 8.59
N ASP A 303 -22.94 49.98 7.68
CA ASP A 303 -23.21 49.15 6.50
C ASP A 303 -23.70 49.81 5.22
N GLY A 304 -22.72 50.38 4.51
CA GLY A 304 -22.73 50.54 3.07
C GLY A 304 -21.40 50.09 2.45
N SER A 305 -21.48 49.00 1.68
CA SER A 305 -20.76 48.77 0.42
C SER A 305 -19.26 48.42 0.43
N ASP A 306 -19.01 47.23 -0.13
CA ASP A 306 -17.92 46.88 -1.04
C ASP A 306 -16.46 46.95 -0.56
N GLY A 307 -16.02 45.83 -0.01
CA GLY A 307 -14.62 45.39 0.00
C GLY A 307 -14.44 44.13 -0.83
N GLY A 308 -14.32 44.30 -2.15
CA GLY A 308 -13.89 43.25 -3.06
C GLY A 308 -12.35 43.12 -3.08
N CYS A 309 -11.85 41.89 -2.99
CA CYS A 309 -10.61 41.42 -3.62
C CYS A 309 -10.60 39.89 -3.57
N ASN A 310 -10.80 39.23 -4.72
CA ASN A 310 -10.09 37.97 -4.98
C ASN A 310 -9.94 37.69 -6.49
N SER A 311 -8.66 37.61 -6.86
CA SER A 311 -8.03 36.91 -7.98
C SER A 311 -8.74 36.79 -9.33
N ARG A 312 -8.34 37.73 -10.17
CA ARG A 312 -8.26 37.68 -11.62
C ARG A 312 -7.28 36.58 -12.09
N GLY A 313 -7.77 35.60 -12.86
CA GLY A 313 -6.88 34.71 -13.63
C GLY A 313 -7.48 33.41 -14.15
N GLY A 314 -8.37 33.45 -15.16
CA GLY A 314 -8.79 32.23 -15.87
C GLY A 314 -9.83 32.46 -16.96
N GLY A 315 -9.35 32.66 -18.20
CA GLY A 315 -9.93 32.43 -19.54
C GLY A 315 -11.45 32.54 -19.83
N PRO A 316 -11.85 33.02 -21.03
CA PRO A 316 -13.25 33.00 -21.44
C PRO A 316 -13.76 31.56 -21.60
N ALA A 317 -14.82 31.23 -20.85
CA ALA A 317 -15.57 30.00 -21.09
C ALA A 317 -16.12 30.02 -22.52
N SER A 318 -15.69 29.04 -23.31
CA SER A 318 -16.09 28.83 -24.69
C SER A 318 -17.61 28.64 -24.81
N VAL A 319 -18.23 29.41 -25.70
CA VAL A 319 -19.65 29.31 -26.13
C VAL A 319 -20.04 27.88 -26.60
N GLY A 320 -19.05 27.00 -26.84
CA GLY A 320 -19.27 25.59 -27.20
C GLY A 320 -19.95 24.72 -26.14
N LEU A 321 -19.87 25.05 -24.85
CA LEU A 321 -20.50 24.24 -23.79
C LEU A 321 -22.00 24.53 -23.62
N LEU A 322 -22.49 25.71 -24.02
CA LEU A 322 -23.92 26.02 -24.03
C LEU A 322 -24.66 25.39 -25.23
N LEU A 323 -23.95 25.07 -26.32
CA LEU A 323 -24.56 24.41 -27.48
C LEU A 323 -24.69 22.89 -27.33
N LEU A 324 -23.91 22.26 -26.45
CA LEU A 324 -23.97 20.81 -26.17
C LEU A 324 -25.15 20.40 -25.28
N SER A 325 -25.75 21.33 -24.54
CA SER A 325 -26.93 21.04 -23.68
C SER A 325 -28.26 21.01 -24.45
N LEU A 326 -28.30 21.53 -25.69
CA LEU A 326 -29.51 21.59 -26.53
C LEU A 326 -29.64 20.43 -27.53
N ALA A 327 -28.58 19.65 -27.72
CA ALA A 327 -28.57 18.50 -28.63
C ALA A 327 -29.59 17.38 -28.29
N PRO A 328 -29.85 17.03 -27.00
CA PRO A 328 -30.80 15.96 -26.67
C PRO A 328 -32.26 16.35 -26.98
N VAL A 329 -32.61 17.63 -26.82
CA VAL A 329 -33.98 18.13 -27.02
C VAL A 329 -34.34 18.20 -28.50
N TYR A 330 -33.38 18.57 -29.36
CA TYR A 330 -33.60 18.64 -30.80
C TYR A 330 -33.86 17.26 -31.42
N ILE A 331 -33.15 16.22 -30.98
CA ILE A 331 -33.34 14.84 -31.50
C ILE A 331 -34.69 14.24 -31.08
N ILE A 332 -35.17 14.54 -29.86
CA ILE A 332 -36.48 14.08 -29.38
C ILE A 332 -37.63 14.77 -30.12
N SER A 333 -37.49 16.06 -30.47
CA SER A 333 -38.51 16.81 -31.21
C SER A 333 -38.72 16.32 -32.65
N ARG A 334 -37.69 15.72 -33.28
CA ARG A 334 -37.76 15.26 -34.67
C ARG A 334 -38.33 13.84 -34.82
N ARG A 335 -38.32 13.03 -33.76
CA ARG A 335 -38.94 11.68 -33.77
C ARG A 335 -40.46 11.68 -33.62
N ARG A 336 -41.09 12.82 -33.32
CA ARG A 336 -42.56 12.94 -33.24
C ARG A 336 -43.23 13.42 -34.54
N LYS A 337 -42.48 13.60 -35.63
CA LYS A 337 -43.01 14.04 -36.95
C LYS A 337 -42.69 13.07 -38.09
N LYS A 338 -42.73 11.77 -37.84
CA LYS A 338 -42.95 10.74 -38.86
C LYS A 338 -44.00 9.78 -38.39
#